data_AF-A0ABD0TMD3-F1
#
_entry.id   AF-A0ABD0TMD3-F1
#
_cell.length_a   1.000
_cell.length_b   1.000
_cell.length_c   1.000
_cell.angle_alpha   90.00
_cell.angle_beta   90.00
_cell.angle_gamma   90.00
#
_symmetry.space_group_name_H-M   'P 1'
#
loop_
_entity.id
_entity.type
_entity.pdbx_description
1 polymer ?
#
loop_
_entity_poly.entity_id
_entity_poly.type
_entity_poly.pdbx_seq_one_letter_code
_entity_poly.pdbx_strand_id
1 'polypeptide(L)'
;MSLIVTKAALALKNAEQNFQVVKFEAHKPKKKQAEVPDKIETKPQLTPFAKRDLELKKVRHEIVKFGMSGFDATKKEEAKIALAVSLGAKPPKREYLNYKELMEKRKQEKLKEKEDKQAMISKSILQTGGKKKKKTNNDVGHFLSGYGKVQKKDLKKKDESVSKKKKKKRIV
;
A
#
# COMPACT_ATOMS: atom_id res chain seq x y z
N MET A 1 -20.78 -83.02 -36.52
CA MET A 1 -19.89 -81.86 -36.35
C MET A 1 -20.51 -80.95 -35.30
N SER A 2 -19.84 -80.66 -34.18
CA SER A 2 -20.35 -79.77 -33.14
C SER A 2 -19.97 -78.32 -33.45
N LEU A 3 -20.96 -77.41 -33.37
CA LEU A 3 -20.75 -75.97 -33.55
C LEU A 3 -20.08 -75.39 -32.31
N ILE A 4 -18.84 -74.96 -32.45
CA ILE A 4 -18.07 -74.29 -31.39
C ILE A 4 -18.50 -72.82 -31.37
N VAL A 5 -19.18 -72.42 -30.31
CA VAL A 5 -19.65 -71.04 -30.14
C VAL A 5 -18.49 -70.11 -29.81
N THR A 6 -18.49 -68.92 -30.40
CA THR A 6 -17.44 -67.93 -30.16
C THR A 6 -17.62 -67.25 -28.80
N LYS A 7 -16.51 -66.78 -28.22
CA LYS A 7 -16.49 -66.08 -26.92
C LYS A 7 -17.41 -64.84 -26.90
N ALA A 8 -17.53 -64.15 -28.02
CA ALA A 8 -18.44 -63.01 -28.19
C ALA A 8 -19.92 -63.43 -28.10
N ALA A 9 -20.30 -64.57 -28.70
CA ALA A 9 -21.66 -65.08 -28.63
C ALA A 9 -22.08 -65.49 -27.20
N LEU A 10 -21.13 -65.95 -26.38
CA LEU A 10 -21.37 -66.22 -24.95
C LEU A 10 -21.57 -64.93 -24.15
N ALA A 11 -20.83 -63.86 -24.46
CA ALA A 11 -21.00 -62.57 -23.79
C ALA A 11 -22.37 -61.93 -24.08
N LEU A 12 -22.89 -62.08 -25.30
CA LEU A 12 -24.22 -61.57 -25.68
C LEU A 12 -25.37 -62.29 -24.95
N LYS A 13 -25.23 -63.57 -24.60
CA LYS A 13 -26.24 -64.31 -23.83
C LYS A 13 -26.46 -63.76 -22.43
N ASN A 14 -25.45 -63.11 -21.86
CA ASN A 14 -25.50 -62.52 -20.51
C ASN A 14 -25.70 -60.99 -20.55
N ALA A 15 -26.08 -60.43 -21.70
CA ALA A 15 -26.25 -58.99 -21.86
C ALA A 15 -27.34 -58.43 -20.93
N GLU A 16 -28.44 -59.18 -20.74
CA GLU A 16 -29.52 -58.81 -19.82
C GLU A 16 -29.07 -58.81 -18.34
N GLN A 17 -28.18 -59.73 -17.96
CA GLN A 17 -27.65 -59.82 -16.59
C GLN A 17 -26.64 -58.70 -16.27
N ASN A 18 -25.94 -58.19 -17.29
CA ASN A 18 -24.94 -57.13 -17.15
C ASN A 18 -25.51 -55.73 -17.41
N PHE A 19 -26.82 -55.61 -17.66
CA PHE A 19 -27.46 -54.34 -17.93
C PHE A 19 -27.73 -53.59 -16.62
N GLN A 20 -27.04 -52.47 -16.42
CA GLN A 20 -27.25 -51.60 -15.26
C GLN A 20 -27.72 -50.21 -15.71
N VAL A 21 -28.95 -49.84 -15.32
CA VAL A 21 -29.47 -48.48 -15.54
C VAL A 21 -29.04 -47.59 -14.39
N VAL A 22 -28.03 -46.76 -14.63
CA VAL A 22 -27.62 -45.71 -13.68
C VAL A 22 -28.42 -44.46 -13.98
N LYS A 23 -29.41 -44.14 -13.13
CA LYS A 23 -30.16 -42.88 -13.22
C LYS A 23 -29.36 -41.77 -12.54
N PHE A 24 -28.85 -40.83 -13.32
CA PHE A 24 -28.18 -39.63 -12.78
C PHE A 24 -29.16 -38.46 -12.69
N GLU A 25 -29.39 -37.97 -11.47
CA GLU A 25 -30.09 -36.71 -11.26
C GLU A 25 -29.07 -35.62 -10.92
N ALA A 26 -28.88 -34.68 -11.86
CA ALA A 26 -27.95 -33.59 -11.68
C ALA A 26 -28.47 -32.60 -10.62
N HIS A 27 -27.83 -32.54 -9.45
CA HIS A 27 -28.15 -31.51 -8.48
C HIS A 27 -27.71 -30.13 -8.98
N LYS A 28 -28.64 -29.18 -9.03
CA LYS A 28 -28.31 -27.77 -9.30
C LYS A 28 -27.34 -27.30 -8.21
N PRO A 29 -26.21 -26.65 -8.57
CA PRO A 29 -25.29 -26.13 -7.57
C PRO A 29 -26.05 -25.15 -6.67
N LYS A 30 -25.94 -25.34 -5.36
CA LYS A 30 -26.47 -24.37 -4.39
C LYS A 30 -25.81 -23.03 -4.70
N LYS A 31 -26.58 -22.07 -5.22
CA LYS A 31 -26.14 -20.67 -5.25
C LYS A 31 -25.83 -20.34 -3.79
N LYS A 32 -24.57 -20.05 -3.46
CA LYS A 32 -24.25 -19.36 -2.21
C LYS A 32 -25.08 -18.09 -2.25
N GLN A 33 -26.18 -18.08 -1.50
CA GLN A 33 -26.83 -16.83 -1.16
C GLN A 33 -25.72 -16.08 -0.43
N ALA A 34 -25.20 -15.03 -1.04
CA ALA A 34 -24.38 -14.09 -0.30
C ALA A 34 -25.29 -13.66 0.86
N GLU A 35 -24.95 -14.08 2.07
CA GLU A 35 -25.53 -13.53 3.28
C GLU A 35 -25.29 -12.02 3.16
N VAL A 36 -26.33 -11.31 2.73
CA VAL A 36 -26.37 -9.87 2.87
C VAL A 36 -26.38 -9.70 4.38
N PRO A 37 -25.32 -9.18 5.01
CA PRO A 37 -25.34 -8.99 6.45
C PRO A 37 -26.59 -8.17 6.75
N ASP A 38 -27.45 -8.70 7.61
CA ASP A 38 -28.60 -8.00 8.12
C ASP A 38 -28.15 -6.59 8.46
N LYS A 39 -28.82 -5.59 7.88
CA LYS A 39 -28.55 -4.19 8.19
C LYS A 39 -28.75 -4.06 9.69
N ILE A 40 -27.65 -4.06 10.44
CA ILE A 40 -27.66 -3.74 11.84
C ILE A 40 -28.07 -2.27 11.90
N GLU A 41 -29.38 -2.03 12.03
CA GLU A 41 -29.95 -0.71 12.29
C GLU A 41 -29.71 -0.32 13.76
N THR A 42 -28.48 -0.48 14.25
CA THR A 42 -28.04 0.31 15.40
C THR A 42 -27.72 1.68 14.84
N LYS A 43 -28.75 2.52 14.60
CA LYS A 43 -28.52 3.96 14.44
C LYS A 43 -27.92 4.40 15.78
N PRO A 44 -26.60 4.67 15.86
CA PRO A 44 -26.08 5.29 17.06
C PRO A 44 -26.78 6.64 17.17
N GLN A 45 -27.02 7.15 18.37
CA GLN A 45 -27.42 8.56 18.52
C GLN A 45 -26.25 9.42 18.03
N LEU A 46 -26.22 9.67 16.73
CA LEU A 46 -25.16 10.40 16.05
C LEU A 46 -25.29 11.87 16.46
N THR A 47 -24.19 12.44 16.93
CA THR A 47 -24.11 13.88 17.17
C THR A 47 -24.44 14.65 15.89
N PRO A 48 -24.96 15.88 15.96
CA PRO A 48 -25.32 16.67 14.77
C PRO A 48 -24.18 16.80 13.76
N PHE A 49 -22.92 16.79 14.23
CA PHE A 49 -21.74 16.79 13.37
C PHE A 49 -21.58 15.49 12.57
N ALA A 50 -21.71 14.33 13.23
CA ALA A 50 -21.63 13.04 12.56
C ALA A 50 -22.75 12.82 11.53
N LYS A 51 -23.93 13.41 11.75
CA LYS A 51 -25.03 13.40 10.75
C LYS A 51 -24.66 14.15 9.48
N ARG A 52 -24.06 15.36 9.61
CA ARG A 52 -23.59 16.16 8.46
C ARG A 52 -22.49 15.43 7.68
N ASP A 53 -21.56 14.77 8.37
CA ASP A 53 -20.51 14.00 7.70
C ASP A 53 -21.06 12.82 6.90
N LEU A 54 -22.10 12.14 7.42
CA LEU A 54 -22.78 11.07 6.69
C LEU A 54 -23.53 11.60 5.46
N GLU A 55 -24.17 12.76 5.58
CA GLU A 55 -24.83 13.44 4.47
C GLU A 55 -23.83 13.84 3.39
N LEU A 56 -22.69 14.45 3.76
CA LEU A 56 -21.62 14.80 2.83
C LEU A 56 -21.03 13.57 2.13
N LYS A 57 -20.88 12.44 2.83
CA LYS A 57 -20.43 11.19 2.21
C LYS A 57 -21.42 10.67 1.17
N LYS A 58 -22.72 10.74 1.44
CA LYS A 58 -23.77 10.37 0.48
C LYS A 58 -23.74 11.28 -0.75
N VAL A 59 -23.69 12.59 -0.53
CA VAL A 59 -23.61 13.58 -1.62
C VAL A 59 -22.38 13.35 -2.49
N ARG A 60 -21.20 13.11 -1.89
CA ARG A 60 -19.98 12.77 -2.66
C ARG A 60 -20.17 11.52 -3.51
N HIS A 61 -20.79 10.48 -2.97
CA HIS A 61 -21.06 9.25 -3.71
C HIS A 61 -22.02 9.48 -4.89
N GLU A 62 -23.05 10.31 -4.70
CA GLU A 62 -24.00 10.69 -5.76
C GLU A 62 -23.33 11.51 -6.86
N ILE A 63 -22.48 12.48 -6.49
CA ILE A 63 -21.69 13.26 -7.44
C ILE A 63 -20.80 12.35 -8.28
N VAL A 64 -20.11 11.40 -7.64
CA VAL A 64 -19.26 10.44 -8.37
C VAL A 64 -20.11 9.59 -9.33
N LYS A 65 -21.25 9.05 -8.85
CA LYS A 65 -22.17 8.26 -9.68
C LYS A 65 -22.70 9.06 -10.88
N PHE A 66 -23.02 10.33 -10.68
CA PHE A 66 -23.46 11.25 -11.72
C PHE A 66 -22.32 11.53 -12.72
N GLY A 67 -21.12 11.84 -12.26
CA GLY A 67 -19.97 12.05 -13.13
C GLY A 67 -19.66 10.83 -14.02
N MET A 68 -19.84 9.62 -13.49
CA MET A 68 -19.65 8.37 -14.23
C MET A 68 -20.68 8.14 -15.35
N SER A 69 -21.84 8.80 -15.33
CA SER A 69 -22.85 8.57 -16.38
C SER A 69 -22.42 9.13 -17.74
N GLY A 70 -21.57 10.15 -17.75
CA GLY A 70 -21.07 10.80 -18.96
C GLY A 70 -19.78 10.20 -19.54
N PHE A 71 -19.27 9.08 -19.01
CA PHE A 71 -18.05 8.46 -19.51
C PHE A 71 -18.30 7.49 -20.66
N ASP A 72 -17.31 7.40 -21.57
CA ASP A 72 -17.20 6.35 -22.60
C ASP A 72 -17.23 4.95 -21.96
N ALA A 73 -17.64 3.92 -22.72
CA ALA A 73 -17.85 2.57 -22.18
C ALA A 73 -16.66 2.01 -21.38
N THR A 74 -15.43 2.13 -21.89
CA THR A 74 -14.21 1.63 -21.23
C THR A 74 -13.92 2.40 -19.93
N LYS A 75 -13.89 3.73 -20.00
CA LYS A 75 -13.68 4.61 -18.83
C LYS A 75 -14.79 4.45 -17.78
N LYS A 76 -16.01 4.17 -18.21
CA LYS A 76 -17.16 3.91 -17.32
C LYS A 76 -16.97 2.63 -16.54
N GLU A 77 -16.42 1.57 -17.14
CA GLU A 77 -16.08 0.34 -16.44
C GLU A 77 -14.96 0.55 -15.42
N GLU A 78 -13.88 1.23 -15.82
CA GLU A 78 -12.78 1.58 -14.92
C GLU A 78 -13.26 2.40 -13.72
N ALA A 79 -14.10 3.41 -13.95
CA ALA A 79 -14.67 4.23 -12.89
C ALA A 79 -15.60 3.44 -11.96
N LYS A 80 -16.38 2.48 -12.50
CA LYS A 80 -17.21 1.57 -11.70
C LYS A 80 -16.36 0.67 -10.80
N ILE A 81 -15.28 0.12 -11.35
CA ILE A 81 -14.33 -0.70 -10.59
C ILE A 81 -13.70 0.15 -9.48
N ALA A 82 -13.23 1.36 -9.79
CA ALA A 82 -12.66 2.27 -8.80
C ALA A 82 -13.65 2.62 -7.69
N LEU A 83 -14.91 2.93 -8.04
CA LEU A 83 -15.98 3.19 -7.08
C LEU A 83 -16.21 1.97 -6.18
N ALA A 84 -16.35 0.78 -6.76
CA ALA A 84 -16.54 -0.46 -6.01
C ALA A 84 -15.37 -0.71 -5.03
N VAL A 85 -14.13 -0.50 -5.47
CA VAL A 85 -12.93 -0.64 -4.63
C VAL A 85 -12.95 0.36 -3.48
N SER A 86 -13.34 1.62 -3.73
CA SER A 86 -13.48 2.64 -2.67
C SER A 86 -14.55 2.30 -1.63
N LEU A 87 -15.60 1.56 -2.04
CA LEU A 87 -16.64 1.02 -1.16
C LEU A 87 -16.20 -0.27 -0.43
N GLY A 88 -14.96 -0.72 -0.65
CA GLY A 88 -14.37 -1.88 0.01
C GLY A 88 -14.45 -3.18 -0.80
N ALA A 89 -14.87 -3.14 -2.06
CA ALA A 89 -14.78 -4.32 -2.93
C ALA A 89 -13.32 -4.71 -3.17
N LYS A 90 -13.09 -6.01 -3.36
CA LYS A 90 -11.76 -6.51 -3.72
C LYS A 90 -11.38 -6.04 -5.13
N PRO A 91 -10.19 -5.45 -5.35
CA PRO A 91 -9.77 -5.02 -6.68
C PRO A 91 -9.64 -6.22 -7.65
N PRO A 92 -9.79 -5.97 -8.97
CA PRO A 92 -9.65 -7.01 -9.96
C PRO A 92 -8.25 -7.63 -9.93
N LYS A 93 -8.16 -8.89 -10.35
CA LYS A 93 -6.89 -9.61 -10.40
C LYS A 93 -5.99 -8.97 -11.45
N ARG A 94 -4.73 -8.73 -11.09
CA ARG A 94 -3.72 -8.22 -12.01
C ARG A 94 -3.40 -9.26 -13.08
N GLU A 95 -2.99 -8.78 -14.24
CA GLU A 95 -2.48 -9.63 -15.32
C GLU A 95 -1.25 -10.42 -14.87
N TYR A 96 -1.08 -11.62 -15.42
CA TYR A 96 0.10 -12.42 -15.19
C TYR A 96 1.25 -11.85 -16.02
N LEU A 97 2.31 -11.42 -15.33
CA LEU A 97 3.51 -10.88 -15.95
C LEU A 97 4.73 -11.68 -15.46
N ASN A 98 5.74 -11.83 -16.32
CA ASN A 98 7.02 -12.39 -15.92
C ASN A 98 7.66 -11.51 -14.83
N TYR A 99 8.30 -12.13 -13.84
CA TYR A 99 8.97 -11.42 -12.76
C TYR A 99 10.01 -10.40 -13.25
N LYS A 100 10.80 -10.74 -14.27
CA LYS A 100 11.83 -9.83 -14.81
C LYS A 100 11.20 -8.56 -15.39
N GLU A 101 10.17 -8.73 -16.21
CA GLU A 101 9.41 -7.62 -16.80
C GLU A 101 8.71 -6.77 -15.74
N LEU A 102 8.12 -7.40 -14.72
CA LEU A 102 7.50 -6.69 -13.60
C LEU A 102 8.50 -5.82 -12.85
N MET A 103 9.72 -6.33 -12.63
CA MET A 103 10.78 -5.58 -11.97
C MET A 103 11.27 -4.40 -12.81
N GLU A 104 11.36 -4.56 -14.13
CA GLU A 104 11.70 -3.47 -15.05
C GLU A 104 10.63 -2.39 -15.07
N LYS A 105 9.35 -2.76 -15.20
CA LYS A 105 8.22 -1.82 -15.12
C LYS A 105 8.24 -1.00 -13.83
N ARG A 106 8.44 -1.65 -12.68
CA ARG A 106 8.55 -0.96 -11.38
C ARG A 106 9.75 -0.02 -11.28
N LYS A 107 10.88 -0.35 -11.91
CA LYS A 107 12.04 0.54 -11.96
C LYS A 107 11.72 1.78 -12.79
N GLN A 108 11.11 1.61 -13.97
CA GLN A 108 10.72 2.71 -14.84
C GLN A 108 9.67 3.61 -14.19
N GLU A 109 8.64 3.06 -13.55
CA GLU A 109 7.62 3.82 -12.81
C GLU A 109 8.26 4.69 -11.71
N LYS A 110 9.19 4.13 -10.93
CA LYS A 110 9.92 4.88 -9.89
C LYS A 110 10.78 6.01 -10.46
N LEU A 111 11.35 5.84 -11.65
CA LEU A 111 12.13 6.88 -12.30
C LEU A 111 11.22 8.01 -12.80
N LYS A 112 10.13 7.66 -13.51
CA LYS A 112 9.11 8.62 -13.95
C LYS A 112 8.51 9.39 -12.79
N GLU A 113 8.18 8.73 -11.69
CA GLU A 113 7.62 9.39 -10.50
C GLU A 113 8.63 10.39 -9.88
N LYS A 114 9.94 10.09 -9.92
CA LYS A 114 10.97 11.03 -9.47
C LYS A 114 11.10 12.22 -10.42
N GLU A 115 11.07 11.97 -11.72
CA GLU A 115 11.10 13.02 -12.75
C GLU A 115 9.88 13.93 -12.65
N ASP A 116 8.67 13.36 -12.51
CA ASP A 116 7.43 14.11 -12.34
C ASP A 116 7.45 14.95 -11.06
N LYS A 117 7.95 14.39 -9.95
CA LYS A 117 8.15 15.14 -8.70
C LYS A 117 9.13 16.28 -8.89
N GLN A 118 10.26 16.05 -9.55
CA GLN A 118 11.23 17.10 -9.85
C GLN A 118 10.67 18.18 -10.77
N ALA A 119 9.88 17.80 -11.77
CA ALA A 119 9.20 18.70 -12.69
C ALA A 119 8.10 19.52 -11.99
N MET A 120 7.33 18.93 -11.07
CA MET A 120 6.39 19.67 -10.23
C MET A 120 7.11 20.64 -9.31
N ILE A 121 8.22 20.22 -8.68
CA ILE A 121 9.03 21.08 -7.82
C ILE A 121 9.59 22.25 -8.64
N SER A 122 10.20 22.00 -9.81
CA SER A 122 10.76 23.07 -10.65
C SER A 122 9.71 24.05 -11.15
N LYS A 123 8.51 23.57 -11.51
CA LYS A 123 7.36 24.42 -11.88
C LYS A 123 6.82 25.22 -10.69
N SER A 124 6.85 24.64 -9.48
CA SER A 124 6.39 25.33 -8.25
C SER A 124 7.37 26.37 -7.71
N ILE A 125 8.68 26.23 -7.97
CA ILE A 125 9.71 27.16 -7.52
C ILE A 125 9.59 28.55 -8.18
N LEU A 126 8.87 28.67 -9.29
CA LEU A 126 8.66 29.94 -10.00
C LEU A 126 7.53 30.82 -9.42
N GLN A 127 6.85 30.44 -8.33
CA GLN A 127 5.80 31.28 -7.72
C GLN A 127 6.03 31.70 -6.26
N THR A 128 7.11 31.30 -5.63
CA THR A 128 7.49 31.88 -4.34
C THR A 128 8.97 32.25 -4.33
N GLY A 129 9.27 33.50 -4.67
CA GLY A 129 10.50 34.20 -4.27
C GLY A 129 10.56 34.43 -2.75
N GLY A 130 10.18 33.42 -1.97
CA GLY A 130 10.16 33.44 -0.51
C GLY A 130 11.55 33.11 0.02
N LYS A 131 12.21 34.12 0.59
CA LYS A 131 13.47 34.02 1.34
C LYS A 131 13.57 32.68 2.08
N LYS A 132 14.62 31.89 1.81
CA LYS A 132 14.95 30.70 2.60
C LYS A 132 14.96 31.10 4.07
N LYS A 133 13.97 30.66 4.86
CA LYS A 133 14.04 30.78 6.32
C LYS A 133 15.29 30.01 6.75
N LYS A 134 16.31 30.72 7.24
CA LYS A 134 17.46 30.09 7.91
C LYS A 134 16.89 29.20 9.00
N LYS A 135 17.21 27.90 8.95
CA LYS A 135 16.94 27.00 10.08
C LYS A 135 17.68 27.58 11.27
N THR A 136 16.95 28.00 12.30
CA THR A 136 17.54 28.23 13.61
C THR A 136 17.96 26.86 14.11
N ASN A 137 19.27 26.58 14.06
CA ASN A 137 19.83 25.37 14.64
C ASN A 137 19.68 25.52 16.16
N ASN A 138 18.61 24.95 16.71
CA ASN A 138 18.43 24.78 18.15
C ASN A 138 19.33 23.61 18.64
N ASP A 139 20.56 23.55 18.14
CA ASP A 139 21.58 22.66 18.64
C ASP A 139 22.25 23.34 19.83
N VAL A 140 22.48 22.58 20.89
CA VAL A 140 23.22 22.99 22.10
C VAL A 140 24.60 23.60 21.75
N GLY A 141 25.13 23.27 20.57
CA GLY A 141 26.35 23.85 20.01
C GLY A 141 26.28 25.35 19.70
N HIS A 142 25.10 25.93 19.43
CA HIS A 142 24.99 27.38 19.22
C HIS A 142 25.18 28.16 20.52
N PHE A 143 24.66 27.65 21.64
CA PHE A 143 24.86 28.24 22.96
C PHE A 143 26.35 28.22 23.38
N LEU A 144 27.05 27.13 23.06
CA LEU A 144 28.50 27.02 23.28
C LEU A 144 29.34 27.90 22.34
N SER A 145 28.78 28.48 21.28
CA SER A 145 29.52 29.36 20.37
C SER A 145 29.95 30.68 21.03
N GLY A 146 29.23 31.15 22.04
CA GLY A 146 29.58 32.36 22.79
C GLY A 146 30.71 32.14 23.80
N TYR A 147 30.92 30.89 24.21
CA TYR A 147 31.99 30.49 25.10
C TYR A 147 33.10 29.88 24.25
N GLY A 148 34.12 30.69 23.93
CA GLY A 148 35.21 30.31 23.03
C GLY A 148 35.73 28.89 23.23
N LYS A 149 35.95 28.18 22.12
CA LYS A 149 36.38 26.79 22.12
C LYS A 149 37.79 26.67 22.70
N VAL A 150 37.93 26.15 23.93
CA VAL A 150 39.23 25.93 24.57
C VAL A 150 40.03 24.93 23.73
N GLN A 151 41.17 25.36 23.19
CA GLN A 151 42.03 24.47 22.42
C GLN A 151 42.94 23.69 23.39
N LYS A 152 43.34 22.47 23.01
CA LYS A 152 44.27 21.65 23.82
C LYS A 152 45.61 22.34 24.12
N LYS A 153 45.92 23.44 23.42
CA LYS A 153 47.09 24.30 23.62
C LYS A 153 46.97 25.16 24.87
N ASP A 154 45.76 25.53 25.27
CA ASP A 154 45.50 26.37 26.44
C ASP A 154 45.62 25.59 27.76
N LEU A 155 45.39 24.28 27.71
CA LEU A 155 45.49 23.36 28.86
C LEU A 155 46.93 23.09 29.28
N LYS A 156 47.93 23.27 28.40
CA LYS A 156 49.33 22.89 28.67
C LYS A 156 50.17 23.95 29.40
N LYS A 157 49.67 25.17 29.61
CA LYS A 157 50.49 26.28 30.13
C LYS A 157 50.54 26.42 31.66
N LYS A 158 49.75 25.67 32.43
CA LYS A 158 49.65 25.88 33.89
C LYS A 158 50.47 24.92 34.75
N ASP A 159 50.96 23.81 34.22
CA ASP A 159 51.66 22.79 35.04
C ASP A 159 53.17 23.04 35.18
N GLU A 160 53.78 23.88 34.34
CA GLU A 160 55.24 24.15 34.38
C GLU A 160 55.65 25.32 35.29
N SER A 161 54.73 26.20 35.72
CA SER A 161 55.05 27.41 36.48
C SER A 161 55.01 27.22 38.00
N VAL A 162 54.42 26.13 38.51
CA VAL A 162 54.30 25.84 39.95
C VAL A 162 55.47 25.00 40.49
N SER A 163 56.14 24.20 39.65
CA SER A 163 57.20 23.27 40.09
C SER A 163 58.61 23.91 40.21
N LYS A 164 58.85 25.10 39.65
CA LYS A 164 60.17 25.78 39.67
C LYS A 164 60.41 26.69 40.89
N LYS A 165 59.42 26.91 41.78
CA LYS A 165 59.52 27.87 42.89
C LYS A 165 59.93 27.29 44.27
N LYS A 166 60.21 25.98 44.39
CA LYS A 166 60.53 25.33 45.69
C LYS A 166 61.96 24.81 45.88
N LYS A 167 62.91 25.14 45.00
CA LYS A 167 64.34 24.78 45.19
C LYS A 167 65.26 25.96 44.91
N LYS A 168 65.43 26.86 45.90
CA LYS A 168 66.67 27.63 46.13
C LYS A 168 66.56 28.42 47.45
N LYS A 169 67.63 28.29 48.27
CA LYS A 169 67.97 28.98 49.54
C LYS A 169 67.62 28.26 50.85
N ARG A 170 68.48 27.30 51.22
CA ARG A 170 69.02 27.10 52.57
C ARG A 170 70.56 27.17 52.45
N ILE A 171 71.23 27.62 53.53
CA ILE A 171 72.68 27.79 53.75
C ILE A 171 73.18 29.19 53.35
N VAL A 172 73.88 29.98 54.17
CA VAL A 172 74.23 30.04 55.61
C VAL A 172 74.41 31.54 55.90
#